data_AF-A0A1C7IDW0-F1
#
_entry.id   AF-A0A1C7IDW0-F1
#
_cell.length_a   1.000
_cell.length_b   1.000
_cell.length_c   1.000
_cell.angle_alpha   90.00
_cell.angle_beta   90.00
_cell.angle_gamma   90.00
#
_symmetry.space_group_name_H-M   'P 1'
#
loop_
_entity.id
_entity.type
_entity.pdbx_description
1 polymer ?
#
loop_
_entity_poly.entity_id
_entity_poly.type
_entity_poly.pdbx_seq_one_letter_code
_entity_poly.pdbx_strand_id
1 'polypeptide(L)' 'MKAFADYTVSKEAKVKERSCLFRTIGYGHNKSVWREIFSELKKCGYDGVIFIEHKDDLMTGRYFIYFLKSQPIFPR' A
#
# COMPACT_ATOMS: atom_id res chain seq x y z
N MET A 1 -2.45 -23.60 20.17
CA MET A 1 -3.54 -23.17 19.26
C MET A 1 -4.34 -21.96 19.75
N LYS A 2 -4.61 -21.80 21.06
CA LYS A 2 -5.44 -20.69 21.59
C LYS A 2 -4.88 -19.26 21.36
N ALA A 3 -3.56 -19.07 21.50
CA ALA A 3 -2.94 -17.75 21.34
C ALA A 3 -3.02 -17.14 19.91
N PHE A 4 -3.14 -17.98 18.88
CA PHE A 4 -3.19 -17.52 17.49
C PHE A 4 -4.59 -17.01 17.10
N ALA A 5 -5.64 -17.64 17.65
CA ALA A 5 -7.02 -17.19 17.50
C ALA A 5 -7.26 -15.87 18.25
N ASP A 6 -6.77 -15.77 19.49
CA ASP A 6 -6.91 -14.57 20.33
C ASP A 6 -6.20 -13.35 19.68
N TYR A 7 -5.04 -13.55 19.03
CA TYR A 7 -4.35 -12.49 18.27
C TYR A 7 -5.15 -12.01 17.05
N THR A 8 -5.70 -12.94 16.26
CA THR A 8 -6.42 -12.62 15.01
C THR A 8 -7.71 -11.85 15.29
N VAL A 9 -8.47 -12.28 16.31
CA VAL A 9 -9.71 -11.61 16.75
C VAL A 9 -9.41 -10.19 17.27
N SER A 10 -8.30 -10.00 18.01
CA SER A 10 -7.92 -8.68 18.52
C SER A 10 -7.60 -7.66 17.42
N LYS A 11 -7.05 -8.12 16.29
CA LYS A 11 -6.66 -7.25 15.18
C LYS A 11 -7.87 -6.77 14.38
N GLU A 12 -8.82 -7.67 14.11
CA GLU A 12 -10.07 -7.34 13.39
C GLU A 12 -11.00 -6.43 14.20
N ALA A 13 -11.15 -6.70 15.50
CA ALA A 13 -11.94 -5.85 16.39
C ALA A 13 -11.42 -4.40 16.38
N LYS A 14 -10.10 -4.23 16.44
CA LYS A 14 -9.42 -2.93 16.44
C LYS A 14 -9.47 -2.19 15.08
N VAL A 15 -9.77 -2.88 13.99
CA VAL A 15 -9.98 -2.27 12.66
C VAL A 15 -11.38 -1.65 12.58
N LYS A 16 -12.40 -2.32 13.13
CA LYS A 16 -13.80 -1.83 13.10
C LYS A 16 -14.03 -0.58 13.95
N GLU A 17 -13.18 -0.36 14.96
CA GLU A 17 -13.26 0.80 15.85
C GLU A 17 -12.53 2.05 15.33
N ARG A 18 -11.81 1.96 14.19
CA ARG A 18 -11.08 3.13 13.66
C ARG A 18 -11.99 4.02 12.82
N SER A 19 -11.87 5.32 13.03
CA SER A 19 -12.51 6.33 12.19
C SER A 19 -11.95 6.41 10.77
N CYS A 20 -10.73 5.91 10.54
CA CYS A 20 -10.10 5.84 9.22
C CYS A 20 -9.21 4.59 9.10
N LEU A 21 -9.22 3.99 7.90
CA LEU A 21 -8.44 2.80 7.58
C LEU A 21 -7.48 3.09 6.45
N PHE A 22 -6.21 2.75 6.67
CA PHE A 22 -5.21 2.72 5.61
C PHE A 22 -5.42 1.49 4.73
N ARG A 23 -5.39 1.68 3.42
CA ARG A 23 -5.51 0.61 2.42
C ARG A 23 -4.24 0.55 1.57
N THR A 24 -3.88 -0.66 1.16
CA THR A 24 -2.69 -0.90 0.36
C THR A 24 -2.76 -0.21 -1.00
N ILE A 25 -1.60 0.19 -1.54
CA ILE A 25 -1.51 0.75 -2.89
C ILE A 25 -2.04 -0.26 -3.91
N GLY A 26 -2.87 0.23 -4.83
CA GLY A 26 -3.60 -0.59 -5.80
C GLY A 26 -5.02 -0.95 -5.37
N TYR A 27 -5.42 -0.64 -4.13
CA TYR A 27 -6.81 -0.68 -3.68
C TYR A 27 -7.49 0.68 -3.96
N GLY A 28 -8.62 0.67 -4.66
CA GLY A 28 -9.37 1.89 -5.04
C GLY A 28 -8.77 2.67 -6.22
N HIS A 29 -7.46 2.93 -6.18
CA HIS A 29 -6.74 3.61 -7.28
C HIS A 29 -6.00 2.62 -8.17
N ASN A 30 -6.32 2.66 -9.46
CA ASN A 30 -5.72 1.78 -10.46
C ASN A 30 -4.29 2.22 -10.84
N LYS A 31 -3.65 1.41 -11.68
CA LYS A 31 -2.27 1.63 -12.16
C LYS A 31 -2.07 2.97 -12.89
N SER A 32 -3.09 3.49 -13.57
CA SER A 32 -2.97 4.78 -14.29
C SER A 32 -2.75 5.94 -13.33
N VAL A 33 -3.56 6.02 -12.27
CA VAL A 33 -3.44 7.07 -11.25
C VAL A 33 -2.04 7.10 -10.66
N TRP A 34 -1.49 5.94 -10.31
CA TRP A 34 -0.13 5.86 -9.79
C TRP A 34 0.93 6.27 -10.81
N ARG A 35 0.80 5.84 -12.08
CA ARG A 35 1.70 6.31 -13.15
C ARG A 35 1.65 7.82 -13.31
N GLU A 36 0.47 8.43 -13.23
CA GLU A 36 0.30 9.88 -13.32
C GLU A 36 1.03 10.58 -12.17
N ILE A 37 0.84 10.14 -10.93
CA ILE A 37 1.55 10.68 -9.75
C ILE A 37 3.08 10.65 -9.95
N PHE A 38 3.65 9.49 -10.31
CA PHE A 38 5.10 9.38 -10.53
C PHE A 38 5.59 10.17 -11.75
N SER A 39 4.75 10.31 -12.78
CA SER A 39 5.07 11.12 -13.96
C SER A 39 5.15 12.60 -13.63
N GLU A 40 4.22 13.11 -12.82
CA GLU A 40 4.26 14.51 -12.38
C GLU A 40 5.46 14.80 -11.49
N LEU A 41 5.82 13.89 -10.56
CA LEU A 41 7.04 14.02 -9.77
C LEU A 41 8.28 14.15 -10.69
N LYS A 42 8.39 13.28 -11.71
CA LYS A 42 9.49 13.37 -12.68
C LYS A 42 9.46 14.65 -13.51
N LYS A 43 8.29 15.11 -13.95
CA LYS A 43 8.14 16.35 -14.74
C LYS A 43 8.59 17.58 -13.95
N CYS A 44 8.35 17.60 -12.64
CA CYS A 44 8.84 18.64 -11.75
C CYS A 44 10.35 18.54 -11.44
N GLY A 45 11.06 17.57 -12.01
CA GLY A 45 12.49 17.38 -11.80
C GLY A 45 12.84 16.66 -10.50
N TYR A 46 11.88 16.00 -9.84
CA TYR A 46 12.17 15.21 -8.64
C TYR A 46 12.91 13.92 -9.01
N ASP A 47 14.12 13.76 -8.45
CA ASP A 47 15.04 12.64 -8.67
C ASP A 47 15.35 11.86 -7.38
N GLY A 48 14.68 12.20 -6.28
CA GLY A 48 14.89 11.60 -4.97
C GLY A 48 14.28 10.21 -4.77
N VAL A 49 14.53 9.65 -3.58
CA VAL A 49 13.96 8.36 -3.16
C VAL A 49 12.52 8.54 -2.69
N ILE A 50 11.62 7.74 -3.24
CA ILE A 50 10.23 7.67 -2.78
C ILE A 50 10.10 6.55 -1.74
N PHE A 51 9.80 6.93 -0.50
CA PHE A 51 9.52 6.00 0.58
C PHE A 51 8.05 5.57 0.55
N ILE A 52 7.82 4.26 0.66
CA ILE A 52 6.49 3.68 0.72
C ILE A 52 6.34 2.89 2.01
N GLU A 53 5.41 3.29 2.84
CA GLU A 53 5.11 2.64 4.11
C GLU A 53 3.81 1.84 4.02
N HIS A 54 3.85 0.56 4.40
CA HIS A 54 2.67 -0.30 4.41
C HIS A 54 2.01 -0.32 5.79
N LYS A 55 0.79 0.25 5.88
CA LYS A 55 -0.03 0.30 7.11
C LYS A 55 -1.40 -0.38 6.97
N ASP A 56 -1.61 -1.18 5.92
CA ASP A 56 -2.87 -1.90 5.72
C ASP A 56 -2.92 -3.14 6.63
N ASP A 57 -3.97 -3.21 7.45
CA ASP A 57 -4.20 -4.31 8.39
C ASP A 57 -4.77 -5.58 7.76
N LEU A 58 -5.37 -5.48 6.55
CA LEU A 58 -6.06 -6.57 5.85
C LEU A 58 -5.26 -7.13 4.67
N MET A 59 -4.26 -6.40 4.16
CA MET A 59 -3.44 -6.82 3.02
C MET A 59 -1.97 -6.93 3.41
N THR A 60 -1.24 -7.82 2.74
CA THR A 60 0.21 -7.94 2.95
C THR A 60 0.99 -6.91 2.13
N GLY A 61 2.14 -6.48 2.64
CA GLY A 61 3.03 -5.55 1.93
C GLY A 61 3.57 -6.11 0.59
N ARG A 62 3.51 -7.42 0.36
CA ARG A 62 3.94 -8.00 -0.91
C ARG A 62 3.07 -7.52 -2.08
N TYR A 63 1.77 -7.34 -1.83
CA TYR A 63 0.82 -6.96 -2.89
C TYR A 63 1.21 -5.64 -3.55
N PHE A 64 1.46 -4.60 -2.76
CA PHE A 64 1.79 -3.30 -3.35
C PHE A 64 3.15 -3.30 -4.06
N ILE A 65 4.12 -4.07 -3.56
CA ILE A 65 5.43 -4.21 -4.22
C ILE A 65 5.23 -4.79 -5.62
N TYR A 66 4.45 -5.86 -5.76
CA TYR A 66 4.13 -6.42 -7.07
C TYR A 66 3.34 -5.44 -7.94
N PHE A 67 2.36 -4.75 -7.36
CA PHE A 67 1.56 -3.76 -8.06
C PHE A 67 2.44 -2.67 -8.69
N LEU A 68 3.33 -2.07 -7.91
CA LEU A 68 4.23 -1.02 -8.37
C LEU A 68 5.30 -1.54 -9.33
N LYS A 69 5.98 -2.65 -9.01
CA LYS A 69 7.01 -3.23 -9.88
C LYS A 69 6.47 -3.73 -11.22
N SER A 70 5.16 -3.96 -11.34
CA SER A 70 4.53 -4.26 -12.62
C SER A 70 4.40 -3.05 -13.56
N GLN A 71 4.75 -1.84 -13.10
CA GLN A 71 4.68 -0.61 -13.89
C GLN A 71 6.03 -0.30 -14.56
N PRO A 72 6.02 0.15 -15.83
CA PRO A 72 7.26 0.43 -16.58
C PRO A 72 8.02 1.66 -16.07
N ILE A 73 7.43 2.46 -15.17
CA ILE A 73 8.06 3.65 -14.60
C ILE A 73 9.11 3.32 -13.54
N PHE A 74 9.06 2.11 -12.98
CA PHE A 74 10.05 1.62 -12.02
C PHE A 74 11.05 0.71 -12.73
N PRO A 75 12.36 0.89 -12.48
CA PRO A 75 13.36 -0.05 -12.95
C PRO A 75 13.08 -1.45 -12.38
N ARG A 76 13.34 -2.48 -13.18
CA ARG A 76 13.13 -3.89 -12.80
C ARG A 76 14.11 -4.35 -11.75
#